data_AF-A0A2D9HBE5-F1
#
_entry.id   AF-A0A2D9HBE5-F1
#
_cell.length_a   1.000
_cell.length_b   1.000
_cell.length_c   1.000
_cell.angle_alpha   90.00
_cell.angle_beta   90.00
_cell.angle_gamma   90.00
#
_symmetry.space_group_name_H-M   'P 1'
#
loop_
_entity.id
_entity.type
_entity.pdbx_description
1 polymer ?
#
loop_
_entity_poly.entity_id
_entity_poly.type
_entity_poly.pdbx_seq_one_letter_code
_entity_poly.pdbx_strand_id
1 'polypeptide(L)' 'DTLANLYLKQGHARQALTTLETLQANAPDTTRAARIASLEARFEQPRLRRLEELLARIRESRER' A
#
# COMPACT_ATOMS: atom_id res chain seq x y z
N ASP A 1 -8.64 -9.44 11.82
CA ASP A 1 -9.18 -8.47 10.83
C ASP A 1 -9.82 -7.22 11.43
N THR A 2 -10.47 -7.28 12.59
CA THR A 2 -11.15 -6.12 13.24
C THR A 2 -10.25 -4.89 13.42
N LEU A 3 -9.01 -5.08 13.87
CA LEU A 3 -8.04 -3.99 14.03
C LEU A 3 -7.63 -3.36 12.69
N ALA A 4 -7.40 -4.17 11.66
CA ALA A 4 -7.08 -3.67 10.32
C ALA A 4 -8.25 -2.83 9.75
N ASN A 5 -9.49 -3.24 10.01
CA ASN A 5 -10.68 -2.46 9.60
C ASN A 5 -10.75 -1.10 10.30
N LEU A 6 -10.40 -1.03 11.58
CA LEU A 6 -10.34 0.23 12.32
C LEU A 6 -9.30 1.17 11.71
N TYR A 7 -8.09 0.67 11.46
CA TYR A 7 -7.04 1.45 10.82
C TYR A 7 -7.47 1.98 9.44
N LEU A 8 -8.18 1.18 8.64
CA LEU A 8 -8.69 1.66 7.35
C LEU A 8 -9.72 2.78 7.49
N LYS A 9 -10.65 2.67 8.44
CA LYS A 9 -11.64 3.71 8.71
C LYS A 9 -11.00 5.03 9.16
N GLN A 10 -9.87 4.95 9.84
CA GLN A 10 -9.09 6.11 10.29
C GLN A 10 -8.12 6.64 9.22
N GLY A 11 -8.08 6.04 8.02
CA GLY A 11 -7.14 6.43 6.95
C GLY A 11 -5.71 5.93 7.15
N HIS A 12 -5.47 5.10 8.17
CA HIS A 12 -4.16 4.51 8.49
C HIS A 12 -3.88 3.24 7.68
N ALA A 13 -3.90 3.37 6.36
CA ALA A 13 -3.78 2.24 5.43
C ALA A 13 -2.53 1.38 5.64
N ARG A 14 -1.39 1.99 6.00
CA ARG A 14 -0.13 1.25 6.24
C ARG A 14 -0.21 0.38 7.49
N GLN A 15 -0.80 0.89 8.58
CA GLN A 15 -1.00 0.12 9.80
C GLN A 15 -2.01 -1.01 9.58
N ALA A 16 -3.05 -0.76 8.77
CA ALA A 16 -3.99 -1.80 8.37
C ALA A 16 -3.31 -2.93 7.60
N LEU A 17 -2.47 -2.59 6.62
CA LEU A 17 -1.72 -3.56 5.82
C LEU A 17 -0.81 -4.42 6.70
N THR A 18 0.04 -3.80 7.53
CA THR A 18 0.92 -4.52 8.47
C THR A 18 0.16 -5.43 9.43
N THR A 19 -1.02 -4.99 9.89
CA THR A 19 -1.89 -5.82 10.73
C THR A 19 -2.38 -7.05 9.98
N LEU A 20 -2.80 -6.91 8.71
CA LEU A 20 -3.27 -8.04 7.90
C LEU A 20 -2.14 -9.01 7.54
N GLU A 21 -0.96 -8.51 7.19
CA GLU A 21 0.23 -9.32 6.92
C GLU A 21 0.61 -10.16 8.15
N THR A 22 0.62 -9.54 9.34
CA THR A 22 0.91 -10.25 10.60
C THR A 22 -0.10 -11.36 10.87
N LEU A 23 -1.40 -11.10 10.65
CA LEU A 23 -2.43 -12.11 10.80
C LEU A 23 -2.30 -13.23 9.75
N GLN A 24 -1.97 -12.88 8.50
CA GLN A 24 -1.75 -13.84 7.42
C GLN A 24 -0.55 -14.76 7.70
N ALA A 25 0.54 -14.22 8.26
CA ALA A 25 1.72 -14.99 8.63
C ALA A 25 1.42 -16.02 9.74
N ASN A 26 0.55 -15.67 10.70
CA ASN A 26 0.18 -16.55 11.81
C ASN A 26 -0.90 -17.58 11.43
N ALA A 27 -1.85 -17.18 10.60
CA ALA A 27 -2.98 -18.02 10.20
C ALA A 27 -3.34 -17.73 8.73
N PRO A 28 -2.77 -18.47 7.77
CA PRO A 28 -2.98 -18.20 6.35
C PRO A 28 -4.47 -18.29 5.98
N ASP A 29 -4.96 -17.24 5.34
CA ASP A 29 -6.33 -17.15 4.84
C ASP A 29 -6.36 -16.53 3.44
N THR A 30 -7.05 -17.18 2.50
CA THR A 30 -7.06 -16.75 1.09
C THR A 30 -7.82 -15.45 0.89
N THR A 31 -8.89 -15.21 1.65
CA THR A 31 -9.67 -13.98 1.58
C THR A 31 -8.85 -12.80 2.12
N ARG A 32 -8.08 -13.02 3.19
CA ARG A 32 -7.16 -12.02 3.72
C ARG A 32 -6.02 -11.73 2.76
N ALA A 33 -5.43 -12.75 2.13
CA ALA A 33 -4.39 -12.57 1.11
C ALA A 33 -4.89 -11.71 -0.07
N ALA A 34 -6.10 -11.95 -0.57
CA ALA A 34 -6.71 -11.13 -1.61
C ALA A 34 -6.92 -9.67 -1.16
N ARG A 35 -7.31 -9.46 0.10
CA ARG A 35 -7.42 -8.10 0.68
C ARG A 35 -6.07 -7.41 0.77
N ILE A 36 -5.02 -8.10 1.21
CA ILE A 36 -3.64 -7.57 1.27
C ILE A 36 -3.22 -7.09 -0.12
N ALA A 37 -3.33 -7.94 -1.15
CA ALA A 37 -2.98 -7.57 -2.52
C ALA A 37 -3.78 -6.37 -3.03
N SER A 38 -5.08 -6.30 -2.72
CA SER A 38 -5.91 -5.14 -3.08
C SER A 38 -5.48 -3.85 -2.38
N LEU A 39 -5.11 -3.93 -1.10
CA LEU A 39 -4.58 -2.81 -0.34
C LEU A 39 -3.24 -2.35 -0.93
N GLU A 40 -2.27 -3.25 -1.11
CA GLU A 40 -0.97 -2.95 -1.72
C GLU A 40 -1.14 -2.25 -3.06
N ALA A 41 -1.96 -2.79 -3.97
CA ALA A 41 -2.22 -2.17 -5.26
C ALA A 41 -2.75 -0.72 -5.13
N ARG A 42 -3.63 -0.45 -4.17
CA ARG A 42 -4.19 0.90 -3.96
C ARG A 42 -3.18 1.88 -3.36
N PHE A 43 -2.20 1.41 -2.59
CA PHE A 43 -1.26 2.28 -1.86
C PHE A 43 0.14 2.36 -2.49
N GLU A 44 0.53 1.39 -3.30
CA GLU A 44 1.80 1.38 -4.03
C GLU A 44 1.72 2.12 -5.37
N GLN A 45 0.59 2.00 -6.10
CA GLN A 45 0.43 2.68 -7.40
C GLN A 45 0.57 4.22 -7.33
N PRO A 46 -0.02 4.92 -6.33
CA PRO A 46 0.15 6.38 -6.24
C PRO A 46 1.57 6.81 -5.89
N ARG A 47 2.32 5.98 -5.14
CA ARG A 47 3.73 6.26 -4.81
C ARG A 47 4.63 6.06 -6.03
N LEU A 48 4.42 4.98 -6.77
CA LEU A 48 5.18 4.71 -7.98
C LEU A 48 4.99 5.83 -9.00
N ARG A 49 3.73 6.22 -9.26
CA ARG A 49 3.42 7.32 -10.18
C ARG A 49 4.08 8.64 -9.76
N ARG A 50 4.05 9.00 -8.47
CA ARG A 50 4.74 10.23 -7.99
C ARG A 50 6.25 10.14 -8.16
N LEU A 51 6.85 8.97 -7.99
CA LEU A 51 8.28 8.79 -8.20
C LEU A 51 8.64 8.93 -9.68
N GLU A 52 7.84 8.32 -10.57
CA GLU A 52 8.00 8.45 -12.02
C GLU A 52 7.90 9.92 -12.47
N GLU A 53 6.88 10.64 -11.99
CA GLU A 53 6.70 12.07 -12.25
C GLU A 53 7.88 12.92 -11.75
N LEU A 54 8.40 12.60 -10.55
CA LEU A 54 9.56 13.30 -10.00
C LEU A 54 10.83 13.05 -10.83
N LEU A 55 11.07 11.79 -11.21
CA LEU A 55 12.21 11.42 -12.04
C LEU A 55 12.14 12.06 -13.42
N ALA A 56 10.95 12.14 -14.02
CA ALA A 56 10.73 12.83 -15.29
C ALA A 56 11.09 14.32 -15.18
N ARG A 57 10.63 15.00 -14.12
CA ARG A 57 10.97 16.42 -13.86
C ARG A 57 12.46 16.66 -13.67
N ILE A 58 13.16 15.76 -12.98
CA ILE A 58 14.62 15.88 -12.79
C ILE A 58 15.36 15.73 -14.12
N ARG A 59 14.92 14.82 -15.01
CA ARG A 59 15.52 14.67 -16.34
C ARG A 59 15.32 15.93 -17.18
N GLU A 60 14.10 16.45 -17.24
CA GLU A 60 13.78 17.67 -17.99
C GLU A 60 14.60 18.88 -17.50
N SER A 61 14.83 19.01 -16.19
CA SER A 61 15.65 20.08 -15.63
C SER A 61 17.15 19.97 -15.93
N ARG A 62 17.65 18.79 -16.34
CA ARG A 62 19.06 18.60 -16.69
C ARG A 62 19.33 18.78 -18.19
N GLU A 63 18.30 18.74 -19.01
CA GLU A 63 18.38 18.91 -20.47
C GLU A 63 18.17 20.37 -20.92
N ARG A 64 17.84 21.28 -19.98
CA ARG A 64 17.76 22.73 -20.17
C ARG A 64 19.01 23.41 -19.63
#